data_AF-A0A5N5N2V8-F1
#
_entry.id   AF-A0A5N5N2V8-F1
#
_cell.length_a   1.000
_cell.length_b   1.000
_cell.length_c   1.000
_cell.angle_alpha   90.00
_cell.angle_beta   90.00
_cell.angle_gamma   90.00
#
_symmetry.space_group_name_H-M   'P 1'
#
loop_
_entity.id
_entity.type
_entity.pdbx_description
1 polymer ?
#
loop_
_entity_poly.entity_id
_entity_poly.type
_entity_poly.pdbx_seq_one_letter_code
_entity_poly.pdbx_strand_id
1 'polypeptide(L)'
;MAAATAQAMANLPSGVGICTTAPDILYLPELIFGGLVWILVASTRVEPENPQGWVMFVSVFCFVMTFLWLIVFACGAHKNKGGWATADFVYHLLAALFYLSASVPLATVTLDMKNSTVVSLVDRFRYYQIDIAAVVFSYITTLLYFIHCILSAIRWKSF
;
A
#
# COMPACT_ATOMS: atom_id res chain seq x y z
N MET A 1 28.63 -18.78 -4.46
CA MET A 1 27.90 -17.78 -3.64
C MET A 1 26.80 -17.06 -4.42
N ALA A 2 26.99 -16.65 -5.69
CA ALA A 2 25.94 -15.99 -6.50
C ALA A 2 24.80 -16.90 -7.03
N ALA A 3 24.99 -18.22 -7.06
CA ALA A 3 23.95 -19.16 -7.55
C ALA A 3 22.84 -19.43 -6.52
N ALA A 4 23.13 -19.33 -5.22
CA ALA A 4 22.15 -19.59 -4.16
C ALA A 4 21.12 -18.45 -4.02
N THR A 5 21.52 -17.21 -4.31
CA THR A 5 20.64 -16.05 -4.30
C THR A 5 19.68 -16.01 -5.50
N ALA A 6 20.11 -16.50 -6.66
CA ALA A 6 19.24 -16.62 -7.83
C ALA A 6 18.12 -17.66 -7.63
N GLN A 7 18.41 -18.76 -6.94
CA GLN A 7 17.46 -19.85 -6.72
C GLN A 7 16.42 -19.54 -5.63
N ALA A 8 16.74 -18.65 -4.69
CA ALA A 8 15.78 -18.10 -3.73
C ALA A 8 14.80 -17.11 -4.36
N MET A 9 15.15 -16.49 -5.50
CA MET A 9 14.29 -15.57 -6.24
C MET A 9 13.35 -16.27 -7.24
N ALA A 10 13.68 -17.51 -7.63
CA ALA A 10 12.94 -18.29 -8.63
C ALA A 10 11.78 -19.12 -8.05
N ASN A 11 11.69 -19.26 -6.73
CA ASN A 11 10.63 -20.00 -6.05
C ASN A 11 9.82 -19.05 -5.19
N LEU A 12 8.50 -19.07 -5.36
CA LEU A 12 7.56 -18.36 -4.50
C LEU A 12 7.57 -18.99 -3.08
N PRO A 13 8.05 -18.28 -2.05
CA PRO A 13 8.06 -18.77 -0.67
C PRO A 13 6.63 -19.03 -0.19
N SER A 14 6.45 -20.05 0.66
CA SER A 14 5.18 -20.36 1.32
C SER A 14 5.39 -20.51 2.82
N GLY A 15 4.39 -20.19 3.64
CA GLY A 15 4.50 -20.22 5.09
C GLY A 15 5.32 -19.08 5.69
N VAL A 16 6.13 -19.36 6.72
CA VAL A 16 6.90 -18.35 7.48
C VAL A 16 7.99 -17.66 6.62
N GLY A 17 8.36 -18.25 5.48
CA GLY A 17 9.32 -17.67 4.53
C GLY A 17 8.88 -16.34 3.91
N ILE A 18 7.58 -16.02 3.94
CA ILE A 18 7.04 -14.73 3.46
C ILE A 18 7.55 -13.57 4.31
N CYS A 19 7.79 -13.80 5.61
CA CYS A 19 8.32 -12.78 6.51
C CYS A 19 9.84 -12.55 6.34
N THR A 20 10.53 -13.35 5.52
CA THR A 20 12.00 -13.35 5.43
C THR A 20 12.53 -13.29 4.00
N THR A 21 11.70 -13.47 2.99
CA THR A 21 12.13 -13.48 1.58
C THR A 21 11.54 -12.28 0.85
N ALA A 22 12.40 -11.46 0.25
CA ALA A 22 11.96 -10.41 -0.67
C ALA A 22 11.45 -11.05 -1.98
N PRO A 23 10.31 -10.59 -2.54
CA PRO A 23 9.59 -9.36 -2.22
C PRO A 23 8.52 -9.46 -1.12
N ASP A 24 8.15 -10.66 -0.69
CA ASP A 24 6.92 -10.89 0.08
C ASP A 24 6.98 -10.33 1.53
N ILE A 25 8.17 -9.98 2.03
CA ILE A 25 8.33 -9.22 3.29
C ILE A 25 7.61 -7.86 3.25
N LEU A 26 7.43 -7.28 2.06
CA LEU A 26 6.84 -5.95 1.87
C LEU A 26 5.32 -5.93 2.11
N TYR A 27 4.63 -7.07 2.03
CA TYR A 27 3.20 -7.17 2.34
C TYR A 27 2.86 -6.68 3.76
N LEU A 28 3.73 -6.96 4.75
CA LEU A 28 3.52 -6.55 6.14
C LEU A 28 3.57 -5.03 6.36
N PRO A 29 4.65 -4.32 5.97
CA PRO A 29 4.68 -2.86 6.09
C PRO A 29 3.63 -2.20 5.18
N GLU A 30 3.32 -2.74 4.00
CA GLU A 30 2.21 -2.24 3.16
C GLU A 30 0.86 -2.32 3.88
N LEU A 31 0.58 -3.43 4.57
CA LEU A 31 -0.65 -3.60 5.36
C LEU A 31 -0.69 -2.64 6.55
N ILE A 32 0.43 -2.47 7.26
CA ILE A 32 0.50 -1.60 8.44
C ILE A 32 0.32 -0.14 8.01
N PHE A 33 1.15 0.37 7.11
CA PHE A 33 1.10 1.77 6.69
C PHE A 33 -0.15 2.09 5.88
N GLY A 34 -0.55 1.20 4.97
CA GLY A 34 -1.82 1.34 4.25
C GLY A 34 -3.04 1.27 5.17
N GLY A 35 -2.95 0.45 6.23
CA GLY A 35 -3.94 0.37 7.31
C GLY A 35 -4.09 1.68 8.06
N LEU A 36 -2.97 2.29 8.44
CA LEU A 36 -2.95 3.56 9.14
C LEU A 36 -3.57 4.69 8.30
N VAL A 37 -3.36 4.71 6.99
CA VAL A 37 -3.92 5.76 6.11
C VAL A 37 -5.44 5.83 6.20
N TRP A 38 -6.15 4.72 5.98
CA TRP A 38 -7.62 4.75 6.02
C TRP A 38 -8.15 4.95 7.44
N ILE A 39 -7.47 4.47 8.49
CA ILE A 39 -7.87 4.72 9.89
C ILE A 39 -7.77 6.22 10.21
N LEU A 40 -6.69 6.88 9.79
CA LEU A 40 -6.48 8.30 10.02
C LEU A 40 -7.50 9.15 9.24
N VAL A 41 -7.73 8.83 7.96
CA VAL A 41 -8.76 9.48 7.12
C VAL A 41 -10.18 9.23 7.67
N ALA A 42 -10.46 8.05 8.20
CA ALA A 42 -11.74 7.79 8.87
C ALA A 42 -11.91 8.65 10.14
N SER A 43 -10.82 8.90 10.86
CA SER A 43 -10.85 9.65 12.12
C SER A 43 -11.10 11.15 11.94
N THR A 44 -10.87 11.70 10.74
CA THR A 44 -11.28 13.05 10.32
C THR A 44 -12.69 13.09 9.74
N ARG A 45 -13.43 11.96 9.80
CA ARG A 45 -14.80 11.81 9.25
C ARG A 45 -14.90 11.98 7.74
N VAL A 46 -13.77 11.84 7.03
CA VAL A 46 -13.73 11.98 5.56
C VAL A 46 -14.17 13.40 5.14
N GLU A 47 -13.74 14.42 5.88
CA GLU A 47 -14.05 15.82 5.58
C GLU A 47 -12.87 16.50 4.84
N PRO A 48 -13.07 17.08 3.65
CA PRO A 48 -14.29 17.09 2.83
C PRO A 48 -14.52 15.76 2.09
N GLU A 49 -15.80 15.43 1.86
CA GLU A 49 -16.22 14.14 1.25
C GLU A 49 -15.51 13.87 -0.09
N ASN A 50 -15.35 14.90 -0.91
CA ASN A 50 -14.57 14.87 -2.14
C ASN A 50 -13.39 15.84 -1.99
N PRO A 51 -12.12 15.39 -2.10
CA PRO A 51 -11.65 14.09 -2.58
C PRO A 51 -11.34 13.01 -1.52
N GLN A 52 -11.59 13.22 -0.21
CA GLN A 52 -11.18 12.22 0.80
C GLN A 52 -11.87 10.86 0.64
N GLY A 53 -13.08 10.81 0.07
CA GLY A 53 -13.75 9.56 -0.27
C GLY A 53 -12.95 8.68 -1.25
N TRP A 54 -12.25 9.30 -2.21
CA TRP A 54 -11.35 8.58 -3.12
C TRP A 54 -10.14 8.00 -2.36
N VAL A 55 -9.56 8.77 -1.45
CA VAL A 55 -8.43 8.35 -0.62
C VAL A 55 -8.82 7.14 0.24
N MET A 56 -9.99 7.22 0.87
CA MET A 56 -10.57 6.13 1.67
C MET A 56 -10.77 4.88 0.81
N PHE A 57 -11.42 5.01 -0.36
CA PHE A 57 -11.67 3.89 -1.26
C PHE A 57 -10.39 3.19 -1.67
N VAL A 58 -9.40 3.94 -2.17
CA VAL A 58 -8.10 3.40 -2.60
C VAL A 58 -7.42 2.66 -1.45
N SER A 59 -7.37 3.28 -0.27
CA SER A 59 -6.63 2.73 0.85
C SER A 59 -7.28 1.45 1.40
N VAL A 60 -8.61 1.38 1.49
CA VAL A 60 -9.32 0.17 1.93
C VAL A 60 -9.24 -0.92 0.87
N PHE A 61 -9.43 -0.59 -0.41
CA PHE A 61 -9.35 -1.55 -1.51
C PHE A 61 -7.98 -2.24 -1.55
N CYS A 62 -6.90 -1.45 -1.55
CA CYS A 62 -5.55 -1.98 -1.54
C CYS A 62 -5.25 -2.75 -0.25
N PHE A 63 -5.72 -2.30 0.92
CA PHE A 63 -5.55 -3.05 2.17
C PHE A 63 -6.16 -4.46 2.10
N VAL A 64 -7.41 -4.57 1.63
CA VAL A 64 -8.11 -5.86 1.49
C VAL A 64 -7.40 -6.74 0.47
N MET A 65 -7.04 -6.20 -0.69
CA MET A 65 -6.37 -6.96 -1.74
C MET A 65 -4.97 -7.44 -1.30
N THR A 66 -4.17 -6.60 -0.66
CA THR A 66 -2.85 -6.95 -0.10
C THR A 66 -2.99 -8.02 0.99
N PHE A 67 -4.04 -7.94 1.82
CA PHE A 67 -4.33 -8.97 2.81
C PHE A 67 -4.71 -10.32 2.17
N LEU A 68 -5.53 -10.31 1.12
CA LEU A 68 -5.88 -11.52 0.37
C LEU A 68 -4.63 -12.14 -0.28
N TRP A 69 -3.78 -11.31 -0.89
CA TRP A 69 -2.50 -11.77 -1.45
C TRP A 69 -1.61 -12.41 -0.39
N LEU A 70 -1.47 -11.77 0.78
CA LEU A 70 -0.73 -12.32 1.91
C LEU A 70 -1.24 -13.72 2.30
N ILE A 71 -2.56 -13.92 2.37
CA ILE A 71 -3.16 -15.23 2.68
C ILE A 71 -2.87 -16.24 1.57
N VAL A 72 -3.08 -15.87 0.30
CA VAL A 72 -2.88 -16.77 -0.85
C VAL A 72 -1.44 -17.27 -0.93
N PHE A 73 -0.47 -16.36 -0.77
CA PHE A 73 0.94 -16.71 -0.73
C PHE A 73 1.29 -17.52 0.53
N ALA A 74 0.74 -17.17 1.71
CA ALA A 74 0.97 -17.89 2.96
C ALA A 74 0.48 -19.35 2.90
N CYS A 75 -0.67 -19.58 2.28
CA CYS A 75 -1.24 -20.91 2.07
C CYS A 75 -0.53 -21.71 0.96
N GLY A 76 0.41 -21.11 0.21
CA GLY A 76 1.13 -21.81 -0.85
C GLY A 76 0.27 -22.17 -2.07
N ALA A 77 -0.88 -21.52 -2.26
CA ALA A 77 -1.85 -21.86 -3.29
C ALA A 77 -1.33 -21.61 -4.73
N HIS A 78 -0.24 -20.85 -4.86
CA HIS A 78 0.36 -20.43 -6.12
C HIS A 78 1.02 -21.57 -6.93
N LYS A 79 1.42 -22.68 -6.30
CA LYS A 79 2.04 -23.86 -6.95
C LYS A 79 3.15 -23.50 -7.98
N ASN A 80 3.88 -22.42 -7.73
CA ASN A 80 4.96 -21.87 -8.57
C ASN A 80 4.63 -21.64 -10.05
N LYS A 81 3.38 -21.30 -10.39
CA LYS A 81 3.02 -20.96 -11.78
C LYS A 81 3.42 -19.52 -12.11
N GLY A 82 4.06 -19.31 -13.25
CA GLY A 82 4.46 -17.97 -13.72
C GLY A 82 3.31 -16.96 -13.81
N GLY A 83 2.07 -17.41 -14.03
CA GLY A 83 0.89 -16.53 -14.02
C GLY A 83 0.64 -15.82 -12.69
N TRP A 84 1.03 -16.40 -11.55
CA TRP A 84 0.94 -15.74 -10.25
C TRP A 84 1.99 -14.63 -10.10
N ALA A 85 3.19 -14.81 -10.68
CA ALA A 85 4.21 -13.77 -10.69
C ALA A 85 3.78 -12.57 -11.56
N THR A 86 3.12 -12.81 -12.70
CA THR A 86 2.56 -11.73 -13.53
C THR A 86 1.43 -11.00 -12.82
N ALA A 87 0.50 -11.73 -12.20
CA ALA A 87 -0.63 -11.14 -11.48
C ALA A 87 -0.18 -10.29 -10.28
N ASP A 88 0.82 -10.77 -9.55
CA ASP A 88 1.47 -10.05 -8.46
C ASP A 88 2.11 -8.73 -8.95
N PHE A 89 2.89 -8.77 -10.03
CA PHE A 89 3.46 -7.56 -10.64
C PHE A 89 2.38 -6.54 -11.04
N VAL A 90 1.34 -6.97 -11.76
CA VAL A 90 0.27 -6.08 -12.24
C VAL A 90 -0.48 -5.46 -11.06
N TYR A 91 -0.73 -6.23 -10.00
CA TYR A 91 -1.38 -5.73 -8.80
C TYR A 91 -0.55 -4.63 -8.14
N HIS A 92 0.74 -4.86 -7.88
CA HIS A 92 1.59 -3.88 -7.19
C HIS A 92 1.81 -2.62 -8.03
N LEU A 93 1.87 -2.73 -9.36
CA LEU A 93 1.88 -1.57 -10.26
C LEU A 93 0.61 -0.73 -10.12
N LEU A 94 -0.56 -1.38 -10.18
CA LEU A 94 -1.85 -0.70 -10.05
C LEU A 94 -2.02 -0.09 -8.65
N ALA A 95 -1.62 -0.80 -7.60
CA ALA A 95 -1.66 -0.33 -6.22
C ALA A 95 -0.78 0.91 -6.03
N ALA A 96 0.43 0.93 -6.60
CA ALA A 96 1.32 2.10 -6.57
C ALA A 96 0.68 3.31 -7.27
N LEU A 97 0.08 3.12 -8.45
CA LEU A 97 -0.61 4.19 -9.17
C LEU A 97 -1.84 4.70 -8.41
N PHE A 98 -2.64 3.81 -7.83
CA PHE A 98 -3.79 4.19 -7.02
C PHE A 98 -3.36 4.95 -5.77
N TYR A 99 -2.37 4.48 -5.02
CA TYR A 99 -1.88 5.18 -3.83
C TYR A 99 -1.24 6.53 -4.16
N LEU A 100 -0.56 6.65 -5.31
CA LEU A 100 -0.08 7.94 -5.79
C LEU A 100 -1.26 8.88 -6.10
N SER A 101 -2.30 8.37 -6.76
CA SER A 101 -3.51 9.13 -7.07
C SER A 101 -4.32 9.56 -5.84
N ALA A 102 -4.22 8.82 -4.74
CA ALA A 102 -4.84 9.16 -3.46
C ALA A 102 -3.98 10.13 -2.63
N SER A 103 -2.66 9.98 -2.68
CA SER A 103 -1.72 10.81 -1.91
C SER A 103 -1.72 12.27 -2.35
N VAL A 104 -1.88 12.55 -3.65
CA VAL A 104 -1.91 13.93 -4.16
C VAL A 104 -3.13 14.70 -3.64
N PRO A 105 -4.39 14.23 -3.81
CA PRO A 105 -5.56 14.91 -3.26
C PRO A 105 -5.55 14.98 -1.73
N LEU A 106 -5.04 13.95 -1.04
CA LEU A 106 -4.92 13.98 0.42
C LEU A 106 -4.03 15.13 0.86
N ALA A 107 -2.87 15.32 0.21
CA ALA A 107 -1.96 16.42 0.50
C ALA A 107 -2.59 17.80 0.20
N THR A 108 -3.35 17.92 -0.89
CA THR A 108 -4.10 19.15 -1.20
C THR A 108 -5.10 19.48 -0.10
N VAL A 109 -5.92 18.50 0.32
CA VAL A 109 -6.89 18.66 1.41
C VAL A 109 -6.19 19.09 2.70
N THR A 110 -5.04 18.50 3.03
CA THR A 110 -4.27 18.88 4.22
C THR A 110 -3.86 20.35 4.20
N LEU A 111 -3.38 20.84 3.05
CA LEU A 111 -2.98 22.24 2.91
C LEU A 111 -4.17 23.19 3.05
N ASP A 112 -5.32 22.84 2.47
CA ASP A 112 -6.54 23.62 2.54
C ASP A 112 -7.16 23.61 3.94
N MET A 113 -7.05 22.48 4.67
CA MET A 113 -7.56 22.32 6.03
C MET A 113 -6.97 23.37 6.98
N LYS A 114 -5.72 23.81 6.78
CA LYS A 114 -5.09 24.88 7.57
C LYS A 114 -5.91 26.18 7.61
N ASN A 115 -6.54 26.52 6.48
CA ASN A 115 -7.29 27.77 6.32
C ASN A 115 -8.81 27.58 6.28
N SER A 116 -9.30 26.34 6.37
CA SER A 116 -10.72 26.00 6.20
C SER A 116 -11.65 26.65 7.23
N THR A 117 -12.57 27.50 6.79
CA THR A 117 -13.59 28.14 7.65
C THR A 117 -14.82 27.26 7.92
N VAL A 118 -14.90 26.09 7.29
CA VAL A 118 -16.04 25.16 7.38
C VAL A 118 -16.00 24.35 8.68
N VAL A 119 -14.80 24.12 9.22
CA VAL A 119 -14.55 23.33 10.43
C VAL A 119 -14.21 24.26 11.61
N SER A 120 -14.66 23.89 12.81
CA SER A 120 -14.37 24.64 14.05
C SER A 120 -12.85 24.81 14.24
N LEU A 121 -12.39 25.89 14.89
CA LEU A 121 -10.94 26.12 15.08
C LEU A 121 -10.24 24.97 15.82
N VAL A 122 -10.93 24.34 16.78
CA VAL A 122 -10.41 23.23 17.57
C VAL A 122 -10.30 21.96 16.71
N ASP A 123 -11.35 21.64 15.96
CA ASP A 123 -11.36 20.45 15.10
C ASP A 123 -10.43 20.62 13.89
N ARG A 124 -10.32 21.84 13.35
CA ARG A 124 -9.42 22.16 12.23
C ARG A 124 -7.96 21.83 12.57
N PHE A 125 -7.48 22.27 13.74
CA PHE A 125 -6.11 22.02 14.15
C PHE A 125 -5.85 20.51 14.32
N ARG A 126 -6.82 19.79 14.90
CA ARG A 126 -6.75 18.34 15.06
C ARG A 126 -6.78 17.62 13.70
N TYR A 127 -7.69 17.96 12.80
CA TYR A 127 -7.80 17.34 11.48
C TYR A 127 -6.55 17.59 10.65
N TYR A 128 -6.03 18.82 10.68
CA TYR A 128 -4.76 19.16 10.02
C TYR A 128 -3.60 18.27 10.47
N GLN A 129 -3.44 18.03 11.78
CA GLN A 129 -2.39 17.16 12.30
C GLN A 129 -2.57 15.68 11.89
N ILE A 130 -3.81 15.19 11.92
CA ILE A 130 -4.14 13.82 11.51
C ILE A 130 -3.89 13.64 10.01
N ASP A 131 -4.33 14.58 9.19
CA ASP A 131 -4.14 14.56 7.74
C ASP A 131 -2.66 14.62 7.36
N ILE A 132 -1.82 15.40 8.08
CA ILE A 132 -0.36 15.38 7.88
C ILE A 132 0.19 13.97 8.08
N ALA A 133 -0.20 13.29 9.17
CA ALA A 133 0.25 11.92 9.42
C ALA A 133 -0.24 10.97 8.32
N ALA A 134 -1.50 11.11 7.89
CA ALA A 134 -2.07 10.32 6.81
C ALA A 134 -1.32 10.51 5.48
N VAL A 135 -0.94 11.75 5.14
CA VAL A 135 -0.12 12.07 3.95
C VAL A 135 1.24 11.38 4.01
N VAL A 136 1.93 11.47 5.15
CA VAL A 136 3.25 10.84 5.30
C VAL A 136 3.13 9.33 5.11
N PHE A 137 2.16 8.68 5.76
CA PHE A 137 1.95 7.24 5.58
C PHE A 137 1.47 6.87 4.18
N SER A 138 0.69 7.69 3.49
CA SER A 138 0.23 7.41 2.14
C SER A 138 1.39 7.44 1.13
N TYR A 139 2.33 8.38 1.27
CA TYR A 139 3.54 8.40 0.44
C TYR A 139 4.50 7.25 0.77
N ILE A 140 4.66 6.90 2.05
CA ILE A 140 5.44 5.70 2.44
C ILE A 140 4.82 4.45 1.81
N THR A 141 3.49 4.30 1.89
CA THR A 141 2.76 3.18 1.30
C THR A 141 2.91 3.13 -0.22
N THR A 142 2.84 4.29 -0.88
CA THR A 142 3.09 4.42 -2.33
C THR A 142 4.50 3.91 -2.68
N LEU A 143 5.51 4.32 -1.92
CA LEU A 143 6.89 3.91 -2.13
C LEU A 143 7.06 2.40 -1.93
N LEU A 144 6.44 1.82 -0.90
CA LEU A 144 6.48 0.38 -0.64
C LEU A 144 5.88 -0.40 -1.81
N TYR A 145 4.67 -0.05 -2.26
CA TYR A 145 4.06 -0.69 -3.43
C TYR A 145 4.92 -0.54 -4.69
N PHE A 146 5.58 0.61 -4.88
CA PHE A 146 6.47 0.83 -6.01
C PHE A 146 7.73 -0.04 -5.95
N ILE A 147 8.37 -0.16 -4.78
CA ILE A 147 9.52 -1.05 -4.58
C ILE A 147 9.09 -2.51 -4.79
N HIS A 148 7.95 -2.92 -4.25
CA HIS A 148 7.39 -4.24 -4.46
C HIS A 148 7.15 -4.50 -5.95
N CYS A 149 6.53 -3.57 -6.66
CA CYS A 149 6.36 -3.64 -8.11
C CYS A 149 7.69 -3.89 -8.86
N ILE A 150 8.77 -3.20 -8.51
CA ILE A 150 10.09 -3.42 -9.14
C ILE A 150 10.60 -4.83 -8.85
N LEU A 151 10.54 -5.28 -7.60
CA LEU A 151 11.00 -6.62 -7.23
C LEU A 151 10.15 -7.72 -7.89
N SER A 152 8.84 -7.53 -7.97
CA SER A 152 7.91 -8.42 -8.68
C SER A 152 8.17 -8.43 -10.19
N ALA A 153 8.56 -7.31 -10.79
CA ALA A 153 8.95 -7.25 -12.20
C ALA A 153 10.25 -8.04 -12.46
N ILE A 154 11.24 -7.91 -11.56
CA ILE A 154 12.49 -8.70 -11.62
C ILE A 154 12.18 -10.19 -11.48
N ARG A 155 11.32 -10.56 -10.52
CA ARG A 155 10.86 -11.94 -10.30
C ARG A 155 10.14 -12.49 -11.53
N TRP A 156 9.19 -11.74 -12.10
CA TRP A 156 8.45 -12.13 -13.29
C TRP A 156 9.37 -12.36 -14.50
N LYS A 157 10.40 -11.52 -14.71
CA LYS A 157 11.37 -11.71 -15.79
C LYS A 157 12.26 -12.95 -15.61
N SER A 158 12.41 -13.44 -14.38
CA SER A 158 13.22 -14.62 -14.07
C SER A 158 12.47 -15.95 -14.24
N PHE A 159 11.17 -15.92 -14.51
CA PHE A 159 10.35 -17.08 -14.90
C PHE A 159 10.36 -17.31 -16.41
#